data_AF-K7K6V2-F1
#
_entry.id   AF-K7K6V2-F1
#
_cell.length_a   1.000
_cell.length_b   1.000
_cell.length_c   1.000
_cell.angle_alpha   90.00
_cell.angle_beta   90.00
_cell.angle_gamma   90.00
#
_symmetry.space_group_name_H-M   'P 1'
#
loop_
_entity.id
_entity.type
_entity.pdbx_description
1 polymer ?
#
loop_
_entity_poly.entity_id
_entity_poly.type
_entity_poly.pdbx_seq_one_letter_code
_entity_poly.pdbx_strand_id
1 'polypeptide(L)'
;MVPEFSKLRDTSLIEELLAQTTTSSTSGSSLGNSSHFLADDSMLPKETLNHPTNIHNVLDYVASMLLITKEDLAELSYQNAVRLLSYEGSKVLQK
;
A
#
# COMPACT_ATOMS: atom_id res chain seq x y z
N MET A 1 16.69 -12.27 -32.77
CA MET A 1 16.37 -13.15 -31.64
C MET A 1 16.26 -12.26 -30.41
N VAL A 2 15.04 -11.91 -30.00
CA VAL A 2 14.77 -11.02 -28.86
C VAL A 2 14.41 -11.93 -27.68
N PRO A 3 15.05 -11.83 -26.51
CA PRO A 3 14.62 -12.61 -25.36
C PRO A 3 13.28 -12.08 -24.85
N GLU A 4 12.31 -12.97 -24.81
CA GLU A 4 11.00 -12.77 -24.22
C GLU A 4 11.14 -12.76 -22.69
N PHE A 5 11.20 -11.58 -22.08
CA PHE A 5 11.07 -11.41 -20.63
C PHE A 5 9.59 -11.35 -20.25
N SER A 6 8.89 -12.46 -20.45
CA SER A 6 7.56 -12.64 -19.89
C SER A 6 7.64 -13.72 -18.80
N LYS A 7 7.07 -13.39 -17.63
CA LYS A 7 6.67 -14.31 -16.56
C LYS A 7 7.69 -14.63 -15.47
N LEU A 8 7.93 -13.64 -14.61
CA LEU A 8 7.96 -13.89 -13.16
C LEU A 8 7.52 -12.61 -12.43
N ARG A 9 6.21 -12.39 -12.38
CA ARG A 9 5.63 -11.52 -11.33
C ARG A 9 5.61 -12.39 -10.10
N ASP A 10 6.54 -12.15 -9.19
CA ASP A 10 6.61 -12.79 -7.88
C ASP A 10 5.42 -12.34 -7.03
N THR A 11 4.27 -12.96 -7.28
CA THR A 11 3.09 -12.91 -6.39
C THR A 11 3.39 -13.57 -5.04
N SER A 12 4.51 -14.29 -4.93
CA SER A 12 4.99 -14.91 -3.69
C SER A 12 5.25 -13.90 -2.58
N LEU A 13 5.75 -12.70 -2.90
CA LEU A 13 6.03 -11.66 -1.89
C LEU A 13 4.75 -11.05 -1.33
N ILE A 14 3.69 -11.00 -2.14
CA ILE A 14 2.38 -10.50 -1.72
C ILE A 14 1.72 -11.52 -0.78
N GLU A 15 1.81 -12.81 -1.12
CA GLU A 15 1.31 -13.92 -0.28
C GLU A 15 2.05 -14.01 1.05
N GLU A 16 3.38 -13.79 1.08
CA GLU A 16 4.16 -13.79 2.32
C GLU A 16 3.81 -12.61 3.24
N LEU A 17 3.44 -11.45 2.66
CA LEU A 17 2.96 -10.29 3.40
C LEU A 17 1.53 -10.51 3.93
N LEU A 18 0.66 -11.20 3.18
CA LEU A 18 -0.71 -11.54 3.59
C LEU A 18 -0.74 -12.68 4.63
N ALA A 19 0.18 -13.63 4.53
CA ALA A 19 0.26 -14.79 5.43
C ALA A 19 0.68 -14.39 6.86
N GLN A 20 1.38 -13.26 7.01
CA GLN A 20 1.79 -12.74 8.33
C GLN A 20 0.70 -11.91 9.03
N THR A 21 -0.41 -11.58 8.36
CA THR A 21 -1.51 -10.78 8.95
C THR A 21 -2.72 -11.61 9.37
N THR A 22 -2.73 -12.93 9.19
CA THR A 22 -3.89 -13.77 9.51
C THR A 22 -3.62 -14.66 10.73
N THR A 23 -3.96 -14.18 11.93
CA THR A 23 -4.11 -15.05 13.09
C THR A 23 -5.35 -15.92 12.93
N SER A 24 -5.15 -17.21 13.15
CA SER A 24 -6.11 -18.31 12.99
C SER A 24 -7.48 -18.05 13.63
N SER A 25 -8.56 -18.21 12.86
CA SER A 25 -9.92 -18.49 13.36
C SER A 25 -10.81 -19.07 12.25
N THR A 26 -10.90 -20.39 12.28
CA THR A 26 -11.97 -21.33 11.88
C THR A 26 -13.11 -20.89 10.94
N SER A 27 -13.34 -21.79 9.98
CA SER A 27 -14.31 -21.83 8.87
C SER A 27 -15.78 -21.49 9.18
N GLY A 28 -16.45 -20.86 8.22
CA GLY A 28 -17.91 -20.80 8.09
C GLY A 28 -18.34 -20.31 6.70
N SER A 29 -18.93 -21.21 5.91
CA SER A 29 -19.39 -21.01 4.52
C SER A 29 -20.63 -20.10 4.38
N SER A 30 -20.75 -19.35 3.28
CA SER A 30 -21.93 -19.38 2.39
C SER A 30 -21.79 -18.42 1.19
N LEU A 31 -22.03 -18.98 0.01
CA LEU A 31 -22.19 -18.33 -1.29
C LEU A 31 -23.46 -17.45 -1.32
N GLY A 32 -23.38 -16.23 -1.85
CA GLY A 32 -24.54 -15.32 -2.00
C GLY A 32 -24.23 -14.14 -2.92
N ASN A 33 -25.06 -13.97 -3.94
CA ASN A 33 -24.85 -13.17 -5.15
C ASN A 33 -25.09 -11.65 -4.97
N SER A 34 -24.34 -10.85 -5.72
CA SER A 34 -24.68 -9.51 -6.28
C SER A 34 -25.14 -8.38 -5.34
N SER A 35 -24.26 -7.42 -5.12
CA SER A 35 -24.49 -6.02 -5.51
C SER A 35 -23.18 -5.24 -5.36
N HIS A 36 -23.01 -4.22 -6.19
CA HIS A 36 -21.92 -3.25 -6.09
C HIS A 36 -22.11 -2.45 -4.79
N PHE A 37 -21.75 -3.07 -3.67
CA PHE A 37 -21.64 -2.39 -2.40
C PHE A 37 -20.49 -1.40 -2.57
N LEU A 38 -20.83 -0.11 -2.61
CA LEU A 38 -19.97 0.88 -1.99
C LEU A 38 -19.89 0.43 -0.53
N ALA A 39 -18.95 -0.46 -0.25
CA ALA A 39 -18.71 -0.92 1.10
C ALA A 39 -18.39 0.35 1.88
N ASP A 40 -19.32 0.74 2.73
CA ASP A 40 -19.08 1.76 3.72
C ASP A 40 -17.80 1.33 4.43
N ASP A 41 -16.74 2.14 4.34
CA ASP A 41 -15.42 1.84 4.93
C ASP A 41 -15.55 1.51 6.43
N SER A 42 -16.65 1.93 7.05
CA SER A 42 -17.07 1.57 8.41
C SER A 42 -17.39 0.07 8.63
N MET A 43 -17.65 -0.71 7.58
CA MET A 43 -17.96 -2.15 7.67
C MET A 43 -16.73 -3.04 7.45
N LEU A 44 -15.62 -2.48 6.97
CA LEU A 44 -14.36 -3.20 6.89
C LEU A 44 -13.77 -3.35 8.31
N PRO A 45 -13.17 -4.50 8.65
CA PRO A 45 -12.42 -4.64 9.89
C PRO A 45 -11.43 -3.48 9.97
N LYS A 46 -11.39 -2.76 11.11
CA LYS A 46 -10.54 -1.56 11.25
C LYS A 46 -9.06 -1.81 10.89
N GLU A 47 -8.60 -3.05 11.03
CA GLU A 47 -7.26 -3.51 10.64
C GLU A 47 -6.98 -3.53 9.12
N THR A 48 -8.00 -3.38 8.28
CA THR A 48 -7.86 -3.32 6.81
C THR A 48 -7.86 -1.90 6.23
N LEU A 49 -8.07 -0.88 7.06
CA LEU A 49 -8.08 0.51 6.61
C LEU A 49 -6.65 1.04 6.43
N ASN A 50 -6.45 1.81 5.36
CA ASN A 50 -5.16 2.47 5.12
C ASN A 50 -5.00 3.66 6.08
N HIS A 51 -4.04 3.58 7.00
CA HIS A 51 -3.69 4.66 7.92
C HIS A 51 -2.37 5.33 7.52
N PRO A 52 -2.11 6.59 7.92
CA PRO A 52 -0.85 7.27 7.61
C PRO A 52 0.40 6.48 8.04
N THR A 53 0.32 5.72 9.14
CA THR A 53 1.41 4.84 9.60
C THR A 53 1.70 3.69 8.63
N ASN A 54 0.75 3.28 7.78
CA ASN A 54 0.97 2.25 6.75
C ASN A 54 1.89 2.72 5.62
N ILE A 55 2.32 3.98 5.59
CA ILE A 55 3.32 4.48 4.63
C ILE A 55 4.60 3.64 4.64
N HIS A 56 4.94 3.01 5.77
CA HIS A 56 6.08 2.09 5.87
C HIS A 56 5.99 0.93 4.88
N ASN A 57 4.80 0.36 4.65
CA ASN A 57 4.59 -0.74 3.71
C ASN A 57 4.89 -0.31 2.27
N VAL A 58 4.50 0.92 1.92
CA VAL A 58 4.77 1.50 0.59
C VAL A 58 6.27 1.76 0.42
N LEU A 59 6.93 2.32 1.44
CA LEU A 59 8.37 2.56 1.41
C LEU A 59 9.16 1.26 1.25
N ASP A 60 8.81 0.21 2.00
CA ASP A 60 9.49 -1.10 1.91
C ASP A 60 9.36 -1.72 0.51
N TYR A 61 8.15 -1.67 -0.07
CA TYR A 61 7.89 -2.18 -1.41
C TYR A 61 8.68 -1.43 -2.49
N VAL A 62 8.59 -0.09 -2.50
CA VAL A 62 9.24 0.73 -3.53
C VAL A 62 10.77 0.70 -3.39
N ALA A 63 11.29 0.72 -2.16
CA ALA A 63 12.71 0.60 -1.90
C ALA A 63 13.28 -0.71 -2.46
N SER A 64 12.55 -1.83 -2.26
CA SER A 64 12.89 -3.13 -2.81
C SER A 64 12.89 -3.14 -4.35
N MET A 65 11.94 -2.47 -5.00
CA MET A 65 11.92 -2.34 -6.46
C MET A 65 13.08 -1.50 -7.02
N LEU A 66 13.50 -0.48 -6.27
CA LEU A 66 14.54 0.46 -6.68
C LEU A 66 15.95 0.07 -6.22
N LEU A 67 16.06 -0.99 -5.41
CA LEU A 67 17.31 -1.46 -4.82
C LEU A 67 18.04 -0.38 -4.00
N ILE A 68 17.27 0.41 -3.26
CA ILE A 68 17.79 1.40 -2.29
C ILE A 68 17.26 1.09 -0.90
N THR A 69 17.85 1.69 0.13
CA THR A 69 17.35 1.51 1.49
C THR A 69 16.02 2.26 1.67
N LYS A 70 15.20 1.76 2.61
CA LYS A 70 13.94 2.41 3.00
C LYS A 70 14.21 3.83 3.51
N GLU A 71 15.30 4.00 4.25
CA GLU A 71 15.74 5.26 4.86
C GLU A 71 16.13 6.28 3.79
N ASP A 72 16.93 5.87 2.80
CA ASP A 72 17.32 6.75 1.69
C ASP A 72 16.11 7.15 0.85
N LEU A 73 15.19 6.21 0.56
CA LEU A 73 13.95 6.51 -0.14
C LEU A 73 13.07 7.49 0.66
N ALA A 74 12.96 7.29 1.97
CA ALA A 74 12.17 8.14 2.85
C ALA A 74 12.74 9.57 2.90
N GLU A 75 14.05 9.72 3.01
CA GLU A 75 14.72 11.02 3.03
C GLU A 75 14.50 11.77 1.71
N LEU A 76 14.77 11.13 0.57
CA LEU A 76 14.55 11.73 -0.76
C LEU A 76 13.08 12.15 -0.96
N SER A 77 12.15 11.29 -0.55
CA SER A 77 10.71 11.55 -0.66
C SER A 77 10.27 12.70 0.23
N TYR A 78 10.79 12.78 1.46
CA TYR A 78 10.53 13.88 2.37
C TYR A 78 11.02 15.22 1.79
N GLN A 79 12.27 15.28 1.30
CA GLN A 79 12.82 16.49 0.68
C GLN A 79 11.98 16.95 -0.52
N ASN A 80 11.51 16.00 -1.33
CA ASN A 80 10.61 16.29 -2.46
C ASN A 80 9.26 16.84 -1.98
N ALA A 81 8.64 16.21 -0.98
CA ALA A 81 7.37 16.65 -0.42
C ALA A 81 7.47 18.05 0.18
N VAL A 82 8.52 18.33 0.96
CA VAL A 82 8.78 19.67 1.50
C VAL A 82 8.91 20.69 0.37
N ARG A 83 9.72 20.41 -0.66
CA ARG A 83 9.89 21.34 -1.78
C ARG A 83 8.57 21.65 -2.51
N LEU A 84 7.73 20.63 -2.73
CA LEU A 84 6.48 20.78 -3.48
C LEU A 84 5.34 21.37 -2.64
N LEU A 85 5.28 21.07 -1.34
CA LEU A 85 4.12 21.35 -0.48
C LEU A 85 4.36 22.47 0.55
N SER A 86 5.58 23.00 0.63
CA SER A 86 5.93 24.10 1.54
C SER A 86 5.92 25.46 0.86
N TYR A 87 5.59 25.53 -0.44
CA TYR A 87 5.38 26.81 -1.09
C TYR A 87 4.16 27.52 -0.49
N GLU A 88 4.30 28.75 -0.01
CA GLU A 88 3.18 29.40 0.69
C GLU A 88 1.96 29.63 -0.20
N GLY A 89 2.14 29.78 -1.51
CA GLY A 89 1.02 29.88 -2.45
C GLY A 89 0.25 28.58 -2.67
N SER A 90 0.73 27.42 -2.20
CA SER A 90 -0.01 26.15 -2.26
C SER A 90 -0.85 25.87 -1.01
N LYS A 91 -0.77 26.73 0.02
CA LYS A 91 -1.61 26.62 1.21
C LYS A 91 -3.02 27.14 0.90
N VAL A 92 -4.03 26.29 1.11
CA VAL A 92 -5.43 26.74 1.08
C VAL A 92 -5.69 27.56 2.34
N LEU A 93 -5.93 28.86 2.18
CA LEU A 93 -6.44 29.72 3.24
C LEU A 93 -7.85 29.25 3.61
N GLN A 94 -7.98 28.57 4.75
CA GLN A 94 -9.30 28.31 5.33
C GLN A 94 -9.86 29.64 5.88
N LYS A 95 -11.10 29.93 5.52
CA LYS A 95 -11.79 31.20 5.74
C LYS A 95 -12.68 31.16 6.97
#